data_AF-A0A925II26-F1
#
_entry.id   AF-A0A925II26-F1
#
_cell.length_a   1.000
_cell.length_b   1.000
_cell.length_c   1.000
_cell.angle_alpha   90.00
_cell.angle_beta   90.00
_cell.angle_gamma   90.00
#
_symmetry.space_group_name_H-M   'P 1'
#
loop_
_entity.id
_entity.type
_entity.pdbx_description
1 polymer ?
#
loop_
_entity_poly.entity_id
_entity_poly.type
_entity_poly.pdbx_seq_one_letter_code
_entity_poly.pdbx_strand_id
1 'polypeptide(L)' 'MNIFEAVIIAIVEGLTEFLPVSSTGHMIIAEHLMKLGTTADEKSFVTLFTVSIQLGAILAVVVI' A
#
# COMPACT_ATOMS: atom_id res chain seq x y z
N MET A 1 -11.87 2.89 0.21
CA MET A 1 -11.14 1.60 0.32
C MET A 1 -12.02 0.49 0.90
N ASN A 2 -12.28 -0.56 0.12
CA ASN A 2 -12.93 -1.81 0.55
C ASN A 2 -11.89 -2.94 0.75
N ILE A 3 -12.35 -4.14 1.15
CA ILE A 3 -11.46 -5.29 1.42
C ILE A 3 -10.68 -5.70 0.17
N PHE A 4 -11.30 -5.67 -1.01
CA PHE A 4 -10.65 -6.08 -2.25
C PHE A 4 -9.50 -5.11 -2.61
N GLU A 5 -9.74 -3.81 -2.52
CA GLU A 5 -8.73 -2.77 -2.71
C GLU A 5 -7.60 -2.89 -1.69
N ALA A 6 -7.93 -3.12 -0.41
CA ALA A 6 -6.96 -3.29 0.66
C ALA A 6 -6.02 -4.48 0.42
N VAL A 7 -6.56 -5.62 -0.07
CA VAL A 7 -5.76 -6.81 -0.40
C VAL A 7 -4.82 -6.52 -1.56
N ILE A 8 -5.28 -5.85 -2.63
CA ILE A 8 -4.40 -5.54 -3.77
C ILE A 8 -3.27 -4.62 -3.32
N ILE A 9 -3.60 -3.56 -2.58
CA ILE A 9 -2.62 -2.59 -2.08
C ILE A 9 -1.58 -3.28 -1.17
N ALA A 10 -2.02 -4.17 -0.27
CA ALA A 10 -1.11 -4.94 0.59
C ALA A 10 -0.19 -5.89 -0.20
N ILE A 11 -0.68 -6.51 -1.28
CA ILE A 11 0.13 -7.35 -2.17
C ILE A 11 1.16 -6.50 -2.92
N VAL A 12 0.77 -5.34 -3.45
CA VAL A 12 1.69 -4.44 -4.16
C VAL A 12 2.83 -4.03 -3.25
N GLU A 13 2.54 -3.57 -2.03
CA GLU A 13 3.56 -3.23 -1.03
C GLU A 13 4.47 -4.42 -0.71
N GLY A 14 3.89 -5.56 -0.30
CA GLY A 14 4.66 -6.73 0.11
C GLY A 14 5.55 -7.31 -1.00
N LEU A 15 5.16 -7.17 -2.26
CA LEU A 15 5.99 -7.58 -3.39
C LEU A 15 7.08 -6.56 -3.73
N THR A 16 6.72 -5.27 -3.76
CA THR A 16 7.60 -4.23 -4.30
C THR A 16 8.59 -3.66 -3.29
N GLU A 17 8.35 -3.81 -1.99
CA GLU A 17 9.22 -3.28 -0.94
C GLU A 17 10.59 -3.97 -0.89
N PHE A 18 10.66 -5.24 -1.28
CA PHE A 18 11.92 -6.00 -1.31
C PHE A 18 12.63 -5.97 -2.67
N LEU A 19 11.95 -5.48 -3.71
CA LEU A 19 12.47 -5.38 -5.06
C LEU A 19 13.02 -3.96 -5.29
N PRO A 20 14.12 -3.78 -6.05
CA PRO A 20 14.68 -2.46 -6.37
C PRO A 20 13.85 -1.75 -7.46
N VAL A 21 12.54 -1.60 -7.24
CA VAL A 21 11.56 -1.08 -8.22
C VAL A 21 10.70 0.07 -7.68
N SER A 22 10.94 0.51 -6.44
CA SER A 22 10.19 1.56 -5.73
C SER A 22 8.73 1.20 -5.43
N SER A 23 8.45 0.82 -4.18
CA SER A 23 7.10 0.56 -3.68
C SER A 23 6.21 1.80 -3.75
N THR A 24 6.72 2.97 -3.33
CA THR A 24 6.00 4.25 -3.37
C THR A 24 5.42 4.57 -4.75
N GLY A 25 6.18 4.33 -5.81
CA GLY A 25 5.71 4.57 -7.18
C GLY A 25 4.55 3.66 -7.59
N HIS A 26 4.69 2.36 -7.29
CA HIS A 26 3.64 1.37 -7.59
C HIS A 26 2.36 1.61 -6.79
N MET A 27 2.51 2.05 -5.54
CA MET A 27 1.39 2.40 -4.66
C MET A 27 0.59 3.59 -5.20
N ILE A 28 1.25 4.67 -5.61
CA ILE A 28 0.58 5.84 -6.22
C ILE A 28 -0.19 5.43 -7.48
N ILE A 29 0.39 4.59 -8.32
CA ILE A 29 -0.27 4.10 -9.54
C ILE A 29 -1.48 3.23 -9.19
N ALA A 30 -1.33 2.28 -8.26
CA ALA A 30 -2.39 1.37 -7.84
C ALA A 30 -3.56 2.14 -7.21
N GLU A 31 -3.28 3.09 -6.32
CA GLU A 31 -4.28 3.98 -5.72
C GLU A 31 -5.02 4.80 -6.78
N HIS A 32 -4.30 5.36 -7.76
CA HIS A 32 -4.90 6.14 -8.83
C HIS A 32 -5.81 5.29 -9.73
N LEU A 33 -5.37 4.08 -10.10
CA LEU A 33 -6.16 3.15 -10.92
C LEU A 33 -7.44 2.70 -10.21
N MET A 34 -7.39 2.53 -8.89
CA MET A 34 -8.54 2.16 -8.06
C MET A 34 -9.35 3.36 -7.58
N LYS A 35 -8.99 4.60 -7.98
CA LYS A 35 -9.64 5.84 -7.55
C LYS A 35 -9.71 6.01 -6.03
N LEU A 36 -8.68 5.56 -5.33
CA LEU A 36 -8.53 5.73 -3.89
C LEU A 36 -8.07 7.14 -3.55
N GLY A 37 -8.53 7.67 -2.41
CA GLY A 37 -8.11 8.98 -1.90
C GLY A 37 -8.64 10.17 -2.71
N THR A 38 -9.79 10.00 -3.38
CA THR A 38 -10.41 11.07 -4.19
C THR A 38 -11.08 12.15 -3.35
N THR A 39 -11.45 11.82 -2.12
CA THR A 39 -11.95 12.76 -1.11
C THR A 39 -10.89 13.00 -0.04
N ALA A 40 -10.97 14.15 0.65
CA ALA A 40 -10.00 14.48 1.70
C ALA A 40 -9.99 13.44 2.82
N ASP A 41 -11.16 12.98 3.26
CA ASP A 41 -11.30 11.98 4.32
C ASP A 41 -10.73 10.62 3.89
N GLU A 42 -11.00 10.19 2.65
CA GLU A 42 -10.47 8.94 2.12
C GLU A 42 -8.95 8.99 1.96
N LYS A 43 -8.41 10.13 1.54
CA LYS A 43 -6.96 10.30 1.35
C LYS A 43 -6.20 10.10 2.65
N SER A 44 -6.68 10.67 3.75
CA SER A 44 -6.09 10.47 5.07
C SER A 44 -6.10 9.00 5.48
N PHE A 45 -7.19 8.30 5.22
CA PHE A 45 -7.28 6.87 5.53
C PHE A 45 -6.34 6.02 4.65
N VAL A 46 -6.30 6.27 3.34
CA VAL A 46 -5.42 5.56 2.41
C VAL A 46 -3.96 5.76 2.79
N THR A 47 -3.54 7.00 3.07
CA THR A 47 -2.17 7.28 3.53
C THR A 47 -1.84 6.59 4.86
N LEU A 48 -2.78 6.56 5.82
CA LEU A 48 -2.58 5.83 7.07
C LEU A 48 -2.42 4.32 6.82
N PHE A 49 -3.25 3.77 5.93
CA PHE A 49 -3.23 2.36 5.59
C PHE A 49 -1.92 1.96 4.92
N THR A 50 -1.43 2.72 3.94
CA THR A 50 -0.19 2.42 3.22
C THR A 50 1.04 2.46 4.12
N VAL A 51 1.10 3.41 5.06
CA VAL A 51 2.15 3.43 6.09
C VAL A 51 2.02 2.24 7.06
N SER A 52 0.79 1.80 7.37
CA SER A 52 0.58 0.68 8.30
C SER A 52 1.03 -0.66 7.72
N ILE A 53 0.82 -0.90 6.42
CA ILE A 53 1.20 -2.18 5.78
C ILE A 53 2.72 -2.31 5.56
N GLN A 54 3.47 -1.20 5.51
CA GLN A 54 4.93 -1.21 5.55
C GLN A 54 5.47 -1.90 6.81
N LEU A 55 4.78 -1.75 7.96
CA LEU A 55 5.14 -2.48 9.17
C LEU A 55 5.02 -3.99 8.97
N GLY A 56 4.05 -4.44 8.17
CA GLY A 56 3.93 -5.85 7.77
C GLY A 56 5.11 -6.33 6.92
N ALA A 57 5.58 -5.51 5.97
CA ALA A 57 6.78 -5.81 5.19
C ALA A 57 8.04 -5.85 6.06
N ILE A 58 8.20 -4.90 6.98
CA ILE A 58 9.32 -4.90 7.96
C ILE A 58 9.26 -6.15 8.84
N LEU A 59 8.08 -6.52 9.35
CA LEU A 59 7.92 -7.73 10.16
C LEU A 59 8.26 -9.00 9.37
N ALA A 60 7.95 -9.06 8.06
CA ALA A 60 8.34 -10.19 7.22
C ALA A 60 9.86 -10.37 7.16
N VAL A 61 10.63 -9.28 7.15
CA VAL A 61 12.10 -9.32 7.24
C VAL A 61 12.57 -9.76 8.63
N VAL A 62 11.89 -9.35 9.71
CA VAL A 62 12.28 -9.72 11.08
C VAL A 62 12.08 -11.22 11.35
N VAL A 63 11.08 -11.83 10.72
CA VAL A 63 10.74 -13.25 10.92
C VAL A 63 11.66 -14.20 10.14
N ILE A 64 12.26 -13.74 9.05
CA ILE A 64 13.13 -14.52 8.14
C ILE A 64 14.60 -14.33 8.53
#